data_AF-A0AB39KB06-F1
#
_entry.id   AF-A0AB39KB06-F1
#
_cell.length_a   1.000
_cell.length_b   1.000
_cell.length_c   1.000
_cell.angle_alpha   90.00
_cell.angle_beta   90.00
_cell.angle_gamma   90.00
#
_symmetry.space_group_name_H-M   'P 1'
#
loop_
_entity.id
_entity.type
_entity.pdbx_description
1 polymer ?
#
loop_
_entity_poly.entity_id
_entity_poly.type
_entity_poly.pdbx_seq_one_letter_code
_entity_poly.pdbx_strand_id
1 'polypeptide(L)'
;MFAQTPSSLPPQLPFKDSPFSIHGRFNRMSYLGGYGLIYLVTLMGYFILASFLGSFQLSSDLFNFEFYSSLSGISALVAWAFWLFLIYLNIILVVRRLHDLNKSGWMGLLIFIPLVQFFFMLYLLLASGTAGPNQYGPVRSSTFIEKLMAWFILFIILVTVISTAGFFYYFWGTGTLETPTQILQKGTQYF
;
A
#
# COMPACT_ATOMS: atom_id res chain seq x y z
N MET A 1 42.48 -35.60 8.67
CA MET A 1 42.69 -34.24 8.14
C MET A 1 41.64 -34.03 7.06
N PHE A 2 40.44 -33.56 7.44
CA PHE A 2 39.31 -33.44 6.51
C PHE A 2 39.46 -32.13 5.72
N ALA A 3 39.53 -32.25 4.40
CA ALA A 3 39.65 -31.13 3.49
C ALA A 3 38.39 -30.25 3.59
N GLN A 4 38.60 -28.97 3.88
CA GLN A 4 37.57 -27.94 3.78
C GLN A 4 37.26 -27.75 2.30
N THR A 5 36.09 -28.22 1.85
CA THR A 5 35.56 -27.84 0.53
C THR A 5 35.30 -26.34 0.53
N PRO A 6 35.91 -25.54 -0.38
CA PRO A 6 35.64 -24.13 -0.46
C PRO A 6 34.17 -23.94 -0.81
N SER A 7 33.43 -23.25 0.06
CA SER A 7 32.06 -22.82 -0.22
C SER A 7 32.11 -21.93 -1.46
N SER A 8 31.71 -22.47 -2.61
CA SER A 8 31.61 -21.71 -3.85
C SER A 8 30.47 -20.70 -3.69
N LEU A 9 30.82 -19.53 -3.17
CA LEU A 9 29.97 -18.36 -3.24
C LEU A 9 29.60 -18.18 -4.72
N PRO A 10 28.30 -18.16 -5.08
CA PRO A 10 27.91 -17.93 -6.45
C PRO A 10 28.51 -16.60 -6.94
N PRO A 11 28.91 -16.51 -8.21
CA PRO A 11 29.54 -15.31 -8.75
C PRO A 11 28.66 -14.10 -8.46
N GLN A 12 29.21 -13.11 -7.75
CA GLN A 12 28.54 -11.84 -7.54
C GLN A 12 28.50 -11.10 -8.87
N LEU A 13 27.45 -11.34 -9.65
CA LEU A 13 27.15 -10.56 -10.84
C LEU A 13 27.17 -9.07 -10.44
N PRO A 14 27.74 -8.17 -11.27
CA PRO A 14 27.70 -6.73 -11.02
C PRO A 14 26.23 -6.29 -11.07
N PHE A 15 25.56 -6.35 -9.92
CA PHE A 15 24.13 -6.21 -9.86
C PHE A 15 23.78 -4.73 -9.79
N LYS A 16 23.41 -4.15 -10.94
CA LYS A 16 22.83 -2.81 -10.96
C LYS A 16 21.41 -2.88 -10.40
N ASP A 17 21.32 -2.60 -9.11
CA ASP A 17 20.13 -2.74 -8.29
C ASP A 17 19.13 -1.59 -8.56
N SER A 18 18.27 -1.74 -9.57
CA SER A 18 17.24 -0.74 -9.88
C SER A 18 15.94 -1.04 -9.12
N PRO A 19 15.26 -0.02 -8.55
CA PRO A 19 14.01 -0.23 -7.81
C PRO A 19 12.85 -0.71 -8.70
N PHE A 20 12.95 -0.49 -10.01
CA PHE A 20 11.96 -0.90 -11.01
C PHE A 20 12.20 -2.30 -11.61
N SER A 21 13.31 -2.96 -11.26
CA SER A 21 13.57 -4.33 -11.69
C SER A 21 12.96 -5.33 -10.72
N ILE A 22 12.48 -6.45 -11.26
CA ILE A 22 12.00 -7.62 -10.51
C ILE A 22 13.16 -8.36 -9.82
N HIS A 23 14.38 -8.19 -10.33
CA HIS A 23 15.55 -8.87 -9.82
C HIS A 23 15.98 -8.26 -8.48
N GLY A 24 16.56 -9.09 -7.62
CA GLY A 24 17.00 -8.70 -6.29
C GLY A 24 15.94 -8.95 -5.21
N ARG A 25 16.25 -8.46 -4.01
CA ARG A 25 15.43 -8.67 -2.81
C ARG A 25 15.23 -7.37 -2.03
N PHE A 26 14.11 -7.27 -1.32
CA PHE A 26 13.84 -6.16 -0.42
C PHE A 26 13.63 -6.63 1.02
N ASN A 27 14.32 -5.94 1.93
CA ASN A 27 14.05 -6.08 3.35
C ASN A 27 12.65 -5.49 3.69
N ARG A 28 12.13 -5.81 4.87
CA ARG A 28 10.82 -5.34 5.35
C ARG A 28 10.64 -3.80 5.30
N MET A 29 11.71 -3.04 5.57
CA MET A 29 11.66 -1.58 5.60
C MET A 29 11.64 -1.00 4.18
N SER A 30 12.41 -1.56 3.25
CA SER A 30 12.39 -1.18 1.83
C SER A 30 11.06 -1.54 1.18
N TYR A 31 10.46 -2.67 1.58
CA TYR A 31 9.11 -3.06 1.17
C TYR A 31 8.07 -2.03 1.63
N LEU A 32 8.01 -1.74 2.94
CA LEU A 32 7.10 -0.73 3.50
C LEU A 32 7.34 0.68 2.94
N GLY A 33 8.61 1.07 2.80
CA GLY A 33 8.99 2.35 2.21
C GLY A 33 8.57 2.49 0.76
N GLY A 34 8.70 1.41 -0.02
CA GLY A 34 8.21 1.32 -1.39
C GLY A 34 6.69 1.52 -1.48
N TYR A 35 5.93 0.86 -0.60
CA TYR A 35 4.48 1.09 -0.48
C TYR A 35 4.16 2.54 -0.13
N GLY A 36 4.92 3.15 0.78
CA GLY A 36 4.76 4.55 1.13
C GLY A 36 5.00 5.50 -0.03
N LEU A 37 6.05 5.27 -0.81
CA LEU A 37 6.33 6.06 -2.01
C LEU A 37 5.24 5.92 -3.07
N ILE A 38 4.76 4.69 -3.31
CA ILE A 38 3.63 4.44 -4.21
C ILE A 38 2.40 5.20 -3.73
N TYR A 39 2.08 5.13 -2.44
CA TYR A 39 0.93 5.84 -1.87
C TYR A 39 1.03 7.36 -2.03
N LEU A 40 2.21 7.94 -1.75
CA LEU A 40 2.47 9.37 -1.92
C LEU A 40 2.30 9.80 -3.38
N VAL A 41 2.93 9.08 -4.32
CA VAL A 41 2.83 9.37 -5.77
C VAL A 41 1.38 9.25 -6.24
N THR A 42 0.64 8.27 -5.73
CA THR A 42 -0.78 8.09 -6.04
C THR A 42 -1.61 9.27 -5.55
N LEU A 43 -1.36 9.73 -4.31
CA LEU A 43 -2.06 10.88 -3.71
C LEU A 43 -1.79 12.17 -4.49
N MET A 44 -0.52 12.42 -4.85
CA MET A 44 -0.15 13.55 -5.70
C MET A 44 -0.81 13.47 -7.09
N GLY A 45 -0.82 12.28 -7.70
CA GLY A 45 -1.45 12.05 -9.00
C GLY A 45 -2.94 12.38 -8.99
N TYR A 46 -3.69 11.89 -8.00
CA TYR A 46 -5.10 12.22 -7.84
C TYR A 46 -5.33 13.71 -7.56
N PHE A 47 -4.51 14.33 -6.72
CA PHE A 47 -4.64 15.76 -6.42
C PHE A 47 -4.41 16.63 -7.66
N ILE A 48 -3.39 16.32 -8.46
CA ILE A 48 -3.09 17.02 -9.72
C ILE A 48 -4.25 16.84 -10.70
N LEU A 49 -4.71 15.61 -10.90
CA LEU A 49 -5.82 15.32 -11.82
C LEU A 49 -7.11 16.03 -11.40
N ALA A 50 -7.44 16.00 -10.10
CA ALA A 50 -8.62 16.66 -9.56
C ALA A 50 -8.53 18.19 -9.69
N SER A 51 -7.38 18.79 -9.40
CA SER A 51 -7.16 20.24 -9.55
C SER A 51 -7.24 20.67 -11.01
N PHE A 52 -6.70 19.87 -11.93
CA PHE A 52 -6.78 20.10 -13.36
C PHE A 52 -8.22 20.07 -13.85
N LEU A 53 -8.97 19.00 -13.57
CA LEU A 53 -10.38 18.88 -13.96
C LEU A 53 -11.26 19.95 -13.31
N GLY A 54 -11.03 20.25 -12.03
CA GLY A 54 -11.77 21.28 -11.29
C GLY A 54 -11.58 22.69 -11.87
N SER A 55 -10.40 22.98 -12.43
CA SER A 55 -10.13 24.28 -13.08
C SER A 55 -11.01 24.51 -14.30
N PHE A 56 -11.25 23.47 -15.11
CA PHE A 56 -12.18 23.55 -16.25
C PHE A 56 -13.64 23.64 -15.79
N GLN A 57 -14.01 22.97 -14.70
CA GLN A 57 -15.38 23.02 -14.18
C GLN A 57 -15.77 24.41 -13.65
N LEU A 58 -14.83 25.12 -13.04
CA LEU A 58 -15.02 26.52 -12.60
C LEU A 58 -15.21 27.49 -13.77
N SER A 59 -14.78 27.10 -14.97
CA SER A 59 -14.88 27.88 -16.20
C SER A 59 -16.07 27.42 -17.07
N SER A 60 -17.17 26.98 -16.43
CA SER A 60 -18.35 26.36 -17.05
C SER A 60 -18.93 27.13 -18.22
N ASP A 61 -18.89 28.45 -18.15
CA ASP A 61 -19.55 29.31 -19.13
C ASP A 61 -18.75 29.44 -20.43
N LEU A 62 -17.48 29.01 -20.43
CA LEU A 62 -16.59 29.06 -21.60
C LEU A 62 -16.62 27.78 -22.44
N PHE A 63 -17.09 26.67 -21.88
CA PHE A 63 -16.98 25.35 -22.51
C PHE A 63 -18.33 24.65 -22.59
N ASN A 64 -18.58 23.98 -23.70
CA ASN A 64 -19.83 23.24 -23.93
C ASN A 64 -19.79 21.84 -23.30
N PHE A 65 -20.96 21.21 -23.13
CA PHE A 65 -21.10 19.85 -22.60
C PHE A 65 -20.21 18.81 -23.33
N GLU A 66 -20.10 18.90 -24.66
CA GLU A 66 -19.27 17.98 -25.46
C GLU A 66 -17.79 18.04 -25.05
N PHE A 67 -17.27 19.24 -24.75
CA PHE A 67 -15.89 19.42 -24.27
C PHE A 67 -15.69 18.74 -22.91
N TYR A 68 -16.61 18.93 -21.96
CA TYR A 68 -16.55 18.28 -20.64
C TYR A 68 -16.60 16.76 -20.75
N SER A 69 -17.48 16.24 -21.60
CA SER A 69 -17.58 14.79 -21.83
C SER A 69 -16.28 14.21 -22.41
N SER A 70 -15.67 14.91 -23.37
CA SER A 70 -14.40 14.52 -23.99
C SER A 70 -13.23 14.58 -23.01
N LEU A 71 -13.12 15.68 -22.25
CA LEU A 71 -12.09 15.86 -21.23
C LEU A 71 -12.19 14.80 -20.13
N SER A 72 -13.40 14.53 -19.66
CA SER A 72 -13.68 13.46 -18.70
C SER A 72 -13.25 12.10 -19.26
N GLY A 73 -13.60 11.78 -20.50
CA GLY A 73 -13.21 10.53 -21.15
C GLY A 73 -11.69 10.35 -21.25
N ILE A 74 -10.97 11.38 -21.70
CA ILE A 74 -9.50 11.35 -21.78
C ILE A 74 -8.88 11.21 -20.38
N SER A 75 -9.37 11.97 -19.41
CA SER A 75 -8.86 11.90 -18.03
C SER A 75 -9.04 10.51 -17.40
N ALA A 76 -10.14 9.82 -17.72
CA ALA A 76 -10.38 8.45 -17.29
C ALA A 76 -9.36 7.49 -17.90
N LEU A 77 -9.04 7.61 -19.20
CA LEU A 77 -8.02 6.77 -19.85
C LEU A 77 -6.63 6.99 -19.23
N VAL A 78 -6.26 8.24 -18.94
CA VAL A 78 -5.01 8.57 -18.26
C VAL A 78 -4.97 7.97 -16.85
N ALA A 79 -6.06 8.09 -16.09
CA ALA A 79 -6.17 7.49 -14.76
C ALA A 79 -6.04 5.96 -14.80
N TRP A 80 -6.65 5.30 -15.79
CA TRP A 80 -6.52 3.86 -16.01
C TRP A 80 -5.09 3.45 -16.35
N ALA A 81 -4.42 4.16 -17.26
CA ALA A 81 -3.03 3.89 -17.61
C ALA A 81 -2.10 4.06 -16.39
N PHE A 82 -2.32 5.11 -15.60
CA PHE A 82 -1.60 5.34 -14.35
C PHE A 82 -1.83 4.20 -13.35
N TRP A 83 -3.07 3.77 -13.18
CA TRP A 83 -3.42 2.66 -12.29
C TRP A 83 -2.74 1.34 -12.68
N LEU A 84 -2.69 1.01 -13.98
CA LEU A 84 -1.96 -0.17 -14.48
C LEU A 84 -0.46 -0.10 -14.17
N PHE A 85 0.14 1.09 -14.31
CA PHE A 85 1.53 1.30 -13.93
C PHE A 85 1.77 1.08 -12.42
N LEU A 86 0.84 1.55 -11.57
CA LEU A 86 0.92 1.31 -10.12
C LEU A 86 0.78 -0.17 -9.75
N ILE A 87 -0.05 -0.93 -10.46
CA ILE A 87 -0.16 -2.38 -10.28
C ILE A 87 1.18 -3.06 -10.57
N TYR A 88 1.82 -2.69 -11.68
CA TYR A 88 3.13 -3.22 -12.03
C TYR A 88 4.16 -2.98 -10.93
N LEU A 89 4.22 -1.77 -10.37
CA LEU A 89 5.11 -1.46 -9.24
C LEU A 89 4.79 -2.28 -7.98
N ASN A 90 3.50 -2.47 -7.66
CA ASN A 90 3.09 -3.31 -6.54
C ASN A 90 3.55 -4.77 -6.69
N ILE A 91 3.41 -5.34 -7.90
CA ILE A 91 3.87 -6.70 -8.19
C ILE A 91 5.38 -6.81 -7.97
N ILE A 92 6.17 -5.82 -8.42
CA ILE A 92 7.63 -5.81 -8.20
C ILE A 92 7.95 -5.83 -6.70
N LEU A 93 7.30 -4.99 -5.88
CA LEU A 93 7.57 -4.94 -4.44
C LEU A 93 7.29 -6.30 -3.77
N VAL A 94 6.17 -6.93 -4.11
CA VAL A 94 5.76 -8.22 -3.56
C VAL A 94 6.73 -9.32 -3.97
N VAL A 95 7.09 -9.40 -5.25
CA VAL A 95 8.02 -10.40 -5.77
C VAL A 95 9.39 -10.25 -5.11
N ARG A 96 9.92 -9.03 -5.00
CA ARG A 96 11.20 -8.77 -4.30
C ARG A 96 11.14 -9.07 -2.82
N ARG A 97 9.97 -8.93 -2.19
CA ARG A 97 9.79 -9.32 -0.80
C ARG A 97 9.74 -10.84 -0.63
N LEU A 98 9.11 -11.55 -1.56
CA LEU A 98 9.11 -13.02 -1.60
C LEU A 98 10.51 -13.57 -1.84
N HIS A 99 11.29 -12.93 -2.70
CA HIS A 99 12.70 -13.24 -2.90
C HIS A 99 13.53 -13.10 -1.62
N ASP A 100 13.23 -12.11 -0.77
CA ASP A 100 13.89 -11.96 0.54
C ASP A 100 13.57 -13.13 1.51
N LEU A 101 12.36 -13.67 1.41
CA LEU A 101 11.91 -14.89 2.12
C LEU A 101 12.37 -16.19 1.44
N ASN A 102 13.17 -16.11 0.38
CA ASN A 102 13.62 -17.24 -0.43
C ASN A 102 12.46 -18.08 -1.00
N LYS A 103 11.36 -17.41 -1.37
CA LYS A 103 10.17 -17.99 -2.02
C LYS A 103 10.07 -17.53 -3.48
N SER A 104 9.34 -18.29 -4.28
CA SER A 104 9.08 -17.92 -5.67
C SER A 104 8.14 -16.72 -5.77
N GLY A 105 8.37 -15.85 -6.76
CA GLY A 105 7.51 -14.70 -7.05
C GLY A 105 6.06 -15.08 -7.40
N TRP A 106 5.83 -16.32 -7.83
CA TRP A 106 4.50 -16.88 -8.12
C TRP A 106 3.56 -16.86 -6.90
N MET A 107 4.08 -16.93 -5.68
CA MET A 107 3.26 -16.77 -4.46
C MET A 107 2.61 -15.39 -4.39
N GLY A 108 3.10 -14.39 -5.13
CA GLY A 108 2.51 -13.06 -5.21
C GLY A 108 1.09 -13.05 -5.78
N LEU A 109 0.70 -14.07 -6.57
CA LEU A 109 -0.67 -14.19 -7.11
C LEU A 109 -1.73 -14.34 -6.01
N LEU A 110 -1.35 -14.76 -4.80
CA LEU A 110 -2.26 -14.88 -3.66
C LEU A 110 -2.89 -13.54 -3.25
N ILE A 111 -2.28 -12.41 -3.65
CA ILE A 111 -2.83 -11.06 -3.40
C ILE A 111 -4.14 -10.81 -4.17
N PHE A 112 -4.42 -11.54 -5.25
CA PHE A 112 -5.67 -11.38 -6.00
C PHE A 112 -6.89 -12.02 -5.29
N ILE A 113 -6.68 -12.78 -4.23
CA ILE A 113 -7.76 -13.43 -3.47
C ILE A 113 -8.04 -12.59 -2.21
N PRO A 114 -9.18 -11.88 -2.08
CA PRO A 114 -9.39 -10.87 -1.04
C PRO A 114 -9.18 -11.35 0.40
N LEU A 115 -9.69 -12.54 0.75
CA LEU A 115 -9.52 -13.09 2.11
C LEU A 115 -8.08 -13.51 2.39
N VAL A 116 -7.42 -14.13 1.41
CA VAL A 116 -6.02 -14.59 1.54
C VAL A 116 -5.06 -13.40 1.53
N GLN A 117 -5.38 -12.37 0.76
CA GLN A 117 -4.61 -11.13 0.63
C GLN A 117 -4.28 -10.53 1.99
N PHE A 118 -5.26 -10.41 2.88
CA PHE A 118 -5.07 -9.80 4.20
C PHE A 118 -4.02 -10.56 5.04
N PHE A 119 -4.20 -11.87 5.20
CA PHE A 119 -3.26 -12.71 5.95
C PHE A 119 -1.89 -12.78 5.30
N PHE A 120 -1.85 -12.80 3.96
CA PHE A 120 -0.60 -12.86 3.20
C PHE A 120 0.20 -11.56 3.31
N MET A 121 -0.45 -10.40 3.25
CA MET A 121 0.22 -9.11 3.50
C MET A 121 0.77 -9.03 4.92
N LEU A 122 0.02 -9.52 5.92
CA LEU A 122 0.50 -9.58 7.30
C LEU A 122 1.73 -10.50 7.43
N TYR A 123 1.71 -11.65 6.78
CA TYR A 123 2.85 -12.55 6.70
C TYR A 123 4.08 -11.87 6.06
N LEU A 124 3.91 -11.20 4.91
CA LEU A 124 5.00 -10.48 4.25
C LEU A 124 5.58 -9.34 5.10
N LEU A 125 4.75 -8.70 5.92
CA LEU A 125 5.14 -7.59 6.79
C LEU A 125 5.91 -8.07 8.04
N LEU A 126 5.48 -9.19 8.64
CA LEU A 126 6.03 -9.70 9.90
C LEU A 126 7.16 -10.70 9.73
N ALA A 127 7.16 -11.52 8.67
CA ALA A 127 8.13 -12.60 8.50
C ALA A 127 9.56 -12.06 8.40
N SER A 128 10.51 -12.66 9.10
CA SER A 128 11.92 -12.31 8.94
C SER A 128 12.45 -12.77 7.58
N GLY A 129 13.23 -11.92 6.91
CA GLY A 129 13.98 -12.31 5.72
C GLY A 129 15.05 -13.37 6.00
N THR A 130 15.62 -13.94 4.95
CA THR A 130 16.74 -14.89 5.07
C THR A 130 18.02 -14.23 5.57
N ALA A 131 18.69 -14.85 6.54
CA ALA A 131 19.98 -14.39 7.02
C ALA A 131 21.08 -14.70 5.99
N GLY A 132 21.75 -13.66 5.49
CA GLY A 132 22.85 -13.79 4.52
C GLY A 132 22.43 -13.84 3.04
N PRO A 133 23.38 -14.15 2.14
CA PRO A 133 23.10 -14.25 0.70
C PRO A 133 22.18 -15.45 0.40
N ASN A 134 21.36 -15.30 -0.64
CA ASN A 134 20.37 -16.28 -1.11
C ASN A 134 20.40 -16.28 -2.64
N GLN A 135 19.62 -17.16 -3.25
CA GLN A 135 19.58 -17.34 -4.71
C GLN A 135 19.18 -16.08 -5.51
N TYR A 136 18.57 -15.09 -4.85
CA TYR A 136 18.11 -13.83 -5.46
C TYR A 136 19.06 -12.65 -5.24
N GLY A 137 20.24 -12.87 -4.64
CA GLY A 137 21.29 -11.85 -4.49
C GLY A 137 21.60 -11.49 -3.02
N PRO A 138 22.48 -10.50 -2.79
CA PRO A 138 22.88 -10.08 -1.46
C PRO A 138 21.78 -9.27 -0.73
N VAL A 139 21.93 -9.10 0.58
CA VAL A 139 21.03 -8.26 1.39
C VAL A 139 21.26 -6.78 1.06
N ARG A 140 20.21 -6.09 0.61
CA ARG A 140 20.21 -4.64 0.41
C ARG A 140 19.85 -3.91 1.70
N SER A 141 20.66 -2.93 2.08
CA SER A 141 20.34 -1.98 3.15
C SER A 141 19.28 -0.98 2.69
N SER A 142 18.30 -0.68 3.55
CA SER A 142 17.29 0.34 3.25
C SER A 142 17.87 1.75 3.31
N THR A 143 17.44 2.59 2.36
CA THR A 143 17.81 4.01 2.32
C THR A 143 17.08 4.80 3.42
N PHE A 144 17.54 6.02 3.71
CA PHE A 144 16.89 6.89 4.68
C PHE A 144 15.43 7.19 4.30
N ILE A 145 15.16 7.51 3.03
CA ILE A 145 13.80 7.80 2.53
C ILE A 145 12.89 6.59 2.69
N GLU A 146 13.37 5.38 2.34
CA GLU A 146 12.60 4.15 2.53
C GLU A 146 12.20 3.94 3.99
N LYS A 147 13.12 4.19 4.93
CA LYS A 147 12.84 4.08 6.37
C LYS A 147 11.83 5.13 6.83
N LEU A 148 11.99 6.38 6.40
CA LEU A 148 11.08 7.47 6.73
C LEU A 148 9.66 7.16 6.24
N MET A 149 9.53 6.74 4.98
CA MET A 149 8.24 6.37 4.39
C MET A 149 7.61 5.17 5.06
N ALA A 150 8.42 4.17 5.46
CA ALA A 150 7.92 3.02 6.19
C ALA A 150 7.31 3.42 7.55
N TRP A 151 8.01 4.25 8.32
CA TRP A 151 7.49 4.75 9.61
C TRP A 151 6.23 5.61 9.43
N PHE A 152 6.22 6.47 8.41
CA PHE A 152 5.05 7.27 8.07
C PHE A 152 3.84 6.40 7.72
N ILE A 153 4.03 5.32 6.96
CA ILE A 153 2.97 4.36 6.64
C ILE A 153 2.45 3.62 7.87
N LEU A 154 3.34 3.18 8.77
CA LEU A 154 2.92 2.56 10.03
C LEU A 154 2.08 3.53 10.88
N PHE A 155 2.45 4.81 10.91
CA PHE A 155 1.67 5.84 11.58
C PHE A 155 0.29 6.04 10.91
N ILE A 156 0.23 6.12 9.58
CA ILE A 156 -1.04 6.21 8.85
C ILE A 156 -1.93 5.01 9.16
N ILE A 157 -1.40 3.78 9.07
CA ILE A 157 -2.16 2.55 9.36
C ILE A 157 -2.77 2.62 10.77
N LEU A 158 -1.99 3.05 11.76
CA LEU A 158 -2.48 3.21 13.13
C LEU A 158 -3.62 4.23 13.22
N VAL A 159 -3.47 5.41 12.61
CA VAL A 159 -4.50 6.45 12.57
C VAL A 159 -5.77 5.92 11.87
N THR A 160 -5.62 5.23 10.74
CA THR A 160 -6.77 4.66 10.01
C THR A 160 -7.50 3.62 10.83
N VAL A 161 -6.79 2.76 11.57
CA VAL A 161 -7.41 1.74 12.44
C VAL A 161 -8.20 2.41 13.58
N ILE A 162 -7.63 3.44 14.23
CA ILE A 162 -8.31 4.19 15.30
C ILE A 162 -9.55 4.90 14.75
N SER A 163 -9.43 5.61 13.63
CA SER A 163 -10.56 6.30 12.99
C SER A 163 -11.68 5.34 12.58
N THR A 164 -11.31 4.17 12.04
CA THR A 164 -12.27 3.14 11.64
C THR A 164 -12.99 2.56 12.87
N ALA A 165 -12.26 2.28 13.95
CA ALA A 165 -12.87 1.82 15.20
C ALA A 165 -13.82 2.86 15.79
N GLY A 166 -13.46 4.15 15.76
CA GLY A 166 -14.32 5.25 16.20
C GLY A 166 -15.59 5.39 15.35
N PHE A 167 -15.46 5.24 14.02
CA PHE A 167 -16.60 5.20 13.12
C PHE A 167 -17.54 4.04 13.46
N PHE A 168 -17.02 2.83 13.60
CA PHE A 168 -17.84 1.68 13.98
C PHE A 168 -18.47 1.86 15.36
N TYR A 169 -17.75 2.40 16.34
CA TYR A 169 -18.32 2.70 17.65
C TYR A 169 -19.51 3.66 17.56
N TYR A 170 -19.38 4.74 16.77
CA TYR A 170 -20.45 5.71 16.55
C TYR A 170 -21.67 5.10 15.85
N PHE A 171 -21.47 4.29 14.80
CA PHE A 171 -22.56 3.70 14.03
C PHE A 171 -23.15 2.42 14.67
N TRP A 172 -22.41 1.74 15.55
CA TRP A 172 -22.85 0.53 16.26
C TRP A 172 -23.62 0.85 17.55
N GLY A 173 -23.47 2.06 18.09
CA GLY A 173 -24.23 2.54 19.24
C GLY A 173 -25.73 2.68 18.91
N THR A 174 -26.50 1.62 19.15
CA THR A 174 -27.98 1.61 19.09
C THR A 174 -28.64 2.23 20.32
N GLY A 175 -27.98 3.18 20.98
CA GLY A 175 -28.56 3.97 22.04
C GLY A 175 -28.88 5.35 21.52
N THR A 176 -30.15 5.61 21.20
CA THR A 176 -30.64 6.99 21.34
C THR A 176 -30.19 7.46 22.71
N LEU A 177 -29.38 8.53 22.79
CA LEU A 177 -29.14 9.20 24.06
C LEU A 177 -30.52 9.60 24.57
N GLU A 178 -31.10 8.81 25.47
CA GLU A 178 -32.38 9.13 26.07
C GLU A 178 -32.17 10.47 26.76
N THR A 179 -32.89 11.49 26.31
CA THR A 179 -32.80 12.79 26.94
C THR A 179 -33.20 12.62 28.41
N PRO A 180 -32.65 13.42 29.35
CA PRO A 180 -32.98 13.28 30.77
C PRO A 180 -34.49 13.28 31.05
N THR A 181 -35.27 13.95 30.20
CA THR A 181 -36.73 13.97 30.23
C THR A 181 -37.36 12.62 29.86
N GLN A 182 -36.82 11.89 28.89
CA GLN A 182 -37.29 10.55 28.51
C GLN A 182 -37.00 9.50 29.60
N ILE A 183 -35.86 9.61 30.27
CA ILE A 183 -35.48 8.74 31.39
C ILE A 183 -36.44 8.96 32.58
N LEU A 184 -36.71 10.22 32.92
CA LEU A 184 -37.67 10.58 33.97
C LEU A 184 -39.08 10.07 33.65
N GLN A 185 -39.52 10.22 32.40
CA GLN A 185 -40.86 9.81 31.98
C GLN A 185 -41.03 8.29 31.93
N LYS A 186 -39.99 7.53 31.56
CA LYS A 186 -39.99 6.06 31.68
C LYS A 186 -39.97 5.62 33.14
N GLY A 187 -39.19 6.29 34.00
CA GLY A 187 -39.11 5.99 35.43
C GLY A 187 -40.45 6.18 36.15
N THR A 188 -41.21 7.22 35.80
CA THR A 188 -42.54 7.48 36.40
C THR A 188 -43.67 6.61 35.83
N GLN A 189 -43.45 5.78 34.81
CA GLN A 189 -44.46 4.83 34.34
C GLN A 189 -44.49 3.51 35.14
N TYR A 190 -43.49 3.26 35.98
CA TYR A 190 -43.42 2.06 36.84
C TYR A 190 -43.85 2.33 38.30
N PHE A 191 -44.19 3.58 38.61
CA PHE A 191 -44.72 4.02 39.91
C PHE A 191 -46.09 4.66 39.71
#